data_AF-A0A0D0EKM8-F1
#
_entry.id   AF-A0A0D0EKM8-F1
#
_cell.length_a   1.000
_cell.length_b   1.000
_cell.length_c   1.000
_cell.angle_alpha   90.00
_cell.angle_beta   90.00
_cell.angle_gamma   90.00
#
_symmetry.space_group_name_H-M   'P 1'
#
loop_
_entity.id
_entity.type
_entity.pdbx_description
1 polymer ?
#
loop_
_entity_poly.entity_id
_entity_poly.type
_entity_poly.pdbx_seq_one_letter_code
_entity_poly.pdbx_strand_id
1 'polypeptide(L)'
;MDIRGSKDSTKVKATGYECFRWIYKKFKKKVDNEKDITKIKNNYDKIQDFYKHDLHHYYRFLYHILKFIKSAEIPDTEKFKYSSILRATLSAYELEMIFHNGLHSHGSSHFKPLLEYFSFLKNMDKSLLFNQNQMKSYHDVAFAPSSQRENLLKDWKVKNPNYCNPNDTN
;
A
#
# COMPACT_ATOMS: atom_id res chain seq x y z
N MET A 1 16.30 4.72 -1.16
CA MET A 1 16.43 3.30 -1.53
C MET A 1 17.17 3.25 -2.84
N ASP A 2 18.28 2.49 -2.91
CA ASP A 2 19.04 2.27 -4.13
C ASP A 2 19.21 0.78 -4.36
N ILE A 3 18.94 0.31 -5.57
CA ILE A 3 19.16 -1.09 -5.94
C ILE A 3 20.53 -1.21 -6.57
N ARG A 4 21.41 -2.01 -5.94
CA ARG A 4 22.80 -2.22 -6.37
C ARG A 4 22.99 -3.55 -7.08
N GLY A 5 24.08 -3.68 -7.83
CA GLY A 5 24.45 -4.91 -8.51
C GLY A 5 24.82 -6.04 -7.54
N SER A 6 24.34 -7.25 -7.82
CA SER A 6 24.68 -8.44 -7.03
C SER A 6 26.13 -8.92 -7.23
N LYS A 7 26.76 -8.57 -8.36
CA LYS A 7 28.16 -8.87 -8.67
C LYS A 7 29.12 -7.70 -8.40
N ASP A 8 28.58 -6.50 -8.30
CA ASP A 8 29.32 -5.26 -8.07
C ASP A 8 28.40 -4.27 -7.36
N SER A 9 28.67 -4.04 -6.08
CA SER A 9 27.88 -3.18 -5.19
C SER A 9 28.10 -1.69 -5.49
N THR A 10 29.13 -1.32 -6.26
CA THR A 10 29.38 0.05 -6.69
C THR A 10 28.47 0.46 -7.84
N LYS A 11 28.02 -0.51 -8.65
CA LYS A 11 27.12 -0.28 -9.77
C LYS A 11 25.66 -0.18 -9.31
N VAL A 12 25.13 1.04 -9.34
CA VAL A 12 23.72 1.32 -9.06
C VAL A 12 22.86 0.94 -10.28
N LYS A 13 21.84 0.11 -10.06
CA LYS A 13 20.90 -0.38 -11.08
C LYS A 13 19.61 0.44 -11.14
N ALA A 14 19.18 0.99 -10.02
CA ALA A 14 18.04 1.90 -9.91
C ALA A 14 18.18 2.75 -8.64
N THR A 15 17.63 3.97 -8.66
CA THR A 15 17.57 4.89 -7.51
C THR A 15 16.15 5.43 -7.37
N GLY A 16 15.79 5.82 -6.13
CA GLY A 16 14.51 6.48 -5.85
C GLY A 16 13.30 5.68 -6.37
N TYR A 17 12.43 6.35 -7.12
CA TYR A 17 11.19 5.79 -7.66
C TYR A 17 11.40 4.59 -8.62
N GLU A 18 12.53 4.54 -9.33
CA GLU A 18 12.81 3.46 -10.28
C GLU A 18 13.08 2.13 -9.56
N CYS A 19 13.40 2.15 -8.26
CA CYS A 19 13.59 0.95 -7.46
C CYS A 19 12.29 0.11 -7.41
N PHE A 20 11.14 0.75 -7.17
CA PHE A 20 9.85 0.06 -7.13
C PHE A 20 9.46 -0.51 -8.48
N ARG A 21 9.72 0.24 -9.56
CA ARG A 21 9.53 -0.28 -10.92
C ARG A 21 10.38 -1.51 -11.19
N TRP A 22 11.62 -1.52 -10.73
CA TRP A 22 12.52 -2.65 -10.91
C TRP A 22 12.07 -3.88 -10.09
N ILE A 23 11.67 -3.67 -8.83
CA ILE A 23 11.11 -4.72 -7.97
C ILE A 23 9.81 -5.28 -8.59
N TYR A 24 8.91 -4.41 -9.05
CA TYR A 24 7.69 -4.81 -9.74
C TYR A 24 7.98 -5.66 -10.98
N LYS A 25 8.96 -5.28 -11.82
CA LYS A 25 9.35 -6.11 -12.98
C LYS A 25 9.86 -7.49 -12.57
N LYS A 26 10.60 -7.59 -11.45
CA LYS A 26 11.05 -8.87 -10.89
C LYS A 26 9.86 -9.69 -10.37
N PHE A 27 8.91 -9.04 -9.71
CA PHE A 27 7.70 -9.67 -9.21
C PHE A 27 6.82 -10.19 -10.37
N LYS A 28 6.54 -9.35 -11.36
CA LYS A 28 5.80 -9.71 -12.58
C LYS A 28 6.37 -10.94 -13.28
N LYS A 29 7.70 -11.03 -13.41
CA LYS A 29 8.35 -12.21 -13.99
C LYS A 29 8.14 -13.51 -13.20
N LYS A 30 7.98 -13.43 -11.87
CA LYS A 30 7.72 -14.61 -11.02
C LYS A 30 6.26 -15.06 -11.05
N VAL A 31 5.36 -14.16 -11.43
CA VAL A 31 3.90 -14.34 -11.43
C VAL A 31 3.37 -14.45 -12.86
N ASP A 32 4.24 -14.66 -13.84
CA ASP A 32 3.86 -14.56 -15.26
C ASP A 32 2.68 -15.49 -15.60
N ASN A 33 1.61 -14.91 -16.13
CA ASN A 33 0.31 -15.55 -16.42
C ASN A 33 -0.39 -16.23 -15.22
N GLU A 34 0.09 -16.04 -13.99
CA GLU A 34 -0.53 -16.62 -12.80
C GLU A 34 -1.74 -15.79 -12.35
N LYS A 35 -2.89 -16.45 -12.21
CA LYS A 35 -4.15 -15.85 -11.76
C LYS A 35 -4.54 -16.29 -10.36
N ASP A 36 -3.92 -17.34 -9.82
CA ASP A 36 -4.16 -17.80 -8.46
C ASP A 36 -3.66 -16.77 -7.44
N ILE A 37 -4.60 -16.18 -6.70
CA ILE A 37 -4.35 -15.17 -5.67
C ILE A 37 -3.38 -15.68 -4.60
N THR A 38 -3.45 -16.96 -4.25
CA THR A 38 -2.59 -17.57 -3.23
C THR A 38 -1.15 -17.60 -3.72
N LYS A 39 -0.93 -17.99 -4.98
CA LYS A 39 0.42 -17.99 -5.57
C LYS A 39 0.97 -16.58 -5.79
N ILE A 40 0.11 -15.61 -6.12
CA ILE A 40 0.51 -14.19 -6.19
C ILE A 40 1.01 -13.72 -4.81
N LYS A 41 0.25 -14.00 -3.75
CA LYS A 41 0.65 -13.68 -2.35
C LYS A 41 1.96 -14.36 -1.98
N ASN A 42 2.10 -15.66 -2.20
CA ASN A 42 3.33 -16.40 -1.89
C ASN A 42 4.56 -15.86 -2.65
N ASN A 43 4.38 -15.38 -3.89
CA ASN A 43 5.47 -14.74 -4.64
C ASN A 43 5.77 -13.33 -4.14
N TYR A 44 4.76 -12.59 -3.68
CA TYR A 44 4.96 -11.31 -3.01
C TYR A 44 5.78 -11.49 -1.72
N ASP A 45 5.48 -12.51 -0.91
CA ASP A 45 6.21 -12.80 0.33
C ASP A 45 7.71 -13.02 0.03
N LYS A 46 8.03 -13.78 -1.03
CA LYS A 46 9.41 -13.96 -1.48
C LYS A 46 10.08 -12.66 -1.95
N ILE A 47 9.32 -11.73 -2.52
CA ILE A 47 9.84 -10.40 -2.90
C ILE A 47 10.08 -9.57 -1.64
N GLN A 48 9.13 -9.59 -0.72
CA GLN A 48 9.18 -8.91 0.56
C GLN A 48 10.42 -9.36 1.35
N ASP A 49 10.64 -10.66 1.49
CA ASP A 49 11.80 -11.23 2.18
C ASP A 49 13.13 -10.86 1.51
N PHE A 50 13.17 -10.85 0.18
CA PHE A 50 14.39 -10.51 -0.55
C PHE A 50 14.78 -9.03 -0.39
N TYR A 51 13.82 -8.11 -0.43
CA TYR A 51 14.05 -6.67 -0.23
C TYR A 51 13.65 -6.21 1.19
N LYS A 52 13.72 -7.12 2.17
CA LYS A 52 13.10 -6.95 3.49
C LYS A 52 13.49 -5.65 4.16
N HIS A 53 14.79 -5.41 4.25
CA HIS A 53 15.33 -4.21 4.88
C HIS A 53 14.72 -2.93 4.27
N ASP A 54 14.84 -2.77 2.97
CA ASP A 54 14.44 -1.52 2.31
C ASP A 54 12.92 -1.34 2.23
N LEU A 55 12.18 -2.42 1.94
CA LEU A 55 10.72 -2.38 1.87
C LEU A 55 10.10 -2.19 3.26
N HIS A 56 10.61 -2.86 4.30
CA HIS A 56 10.10 -2.68 5.66
C HIS A 56 10.30 -1.27 6.16
N HIS A 57 11.49 -0.69 5.97
CA HIS A 57 11.74 0.70 6.37
C HIS A 57 10.84 1.67 5.62
N TYR A 58 10.68 1.48 4.31
CA TYR A 58 9.81 2.31 3.49
C TYR A 58 8.33 2.24 3.92
N TYR A 59 7.78 1.03 4.07
CA TYR A 59 6.39 0.87 4.49
C TYR A 59 6.15 1.33 5.92
N ARG A 60 7.10 1.13 6.83
CA ARG A 60 7.04 1.63 8.21
C ARG A 60 6.98 3.15 8.23
N PHE A 61 7.80 3.82 7.44
CA PHE A 61 7.77 5.28 7.30
C PHE A 61 6.40 5.77 6.82
N LEU A 62 5.89 5.19 5.73
CA LEU A 62 4.57 5.54 5.19
C LEU A 62 3.44 5.27 6.18
N TYR A 63 3.48 4.14 6.89
CA TYR A 63 2.56 3.80 7.97
C TYR A 63 2.55 4.87 9.07
N HIS A 64 3.72 5.28 9.57
CA HIS A 64 3.79 6.26 10.65
C HIS A 64 3.26 7.64 10.23
N ILE A 65 3.49 8.07 8.99
CA ILE A 65 2.90 9.31 8.48
C ILE A 65 1.37 9.20 8.44
N LEU A 66 0.83 8.12 7.88
CA LEU A 66 -0.62 7.91 7.83
C LEU A 66 -1.23 7.81 9.24
N LYS A 67 -0.56 7.12 10.16
CA LYS A 67 -0.97 7.04 11.57
C LYS A 67 -0.99 8.42 12.22
N PHE A 68 0.05 9.22 12.01
CA PHE A 68 0.12 10.61 12.50
C PHE A 68 -1.01 11.48 11.97
N ILE A 69 -1.27 11.43 10.65
CA ILE A 69 -2.40 12.15 10.04
C ILE A 69 -3.73 11.67 10.64
N LYS A 70 -3.89 10.36 10.88
CA LYS A 70 -5.10 9.77 11.46
C LYS A 70 -5.33 10.24 12.90
N SER A 71 -4.26 10.33 13.70
CA SER A 71 -4.34 10.71 15.11
C SER A 71 -4.51 12.21 15.35
N ALA A 72 -4.26 13.06 14.35
CA ALA A 72 -4.45 14.50 14.50
C ALA A 72 -5.89 14.88 14.90
N GLU A 73 -6.07 15.86 15.78
CA GLU A 73 -7.38 16.36 16.22
C GLU A 73 -7.96 17.37 15.22
N ILE A 74 -8.14 16.93 13.97
CA ILE A 74 -8.66 17.73 12.86
C ILE A 74 -9.80 16.98 12.16
N PRO A 75 -10.66 17.67 11.38
CA PRO A 75 -11.72 17.02 10.62
C PRO A 75 -11.19 15.95 9.63
N ASP A 76 -11.97 14.89 9.43
CA ASP A 76 -11.63 13.80 8.49
C ASP A 76 -11.38 14.29 7.05
N THR A 77 -12.01 15.39 6.67
CA THR A 77 -11.82 16.06 5.37
C THR A 77 -10.39 16.60 5.25
N GLU A 78 -9.85 17.24 6.29
CA GLU A 78 -8.47 17.73 6.34
C GLU A 78 -7.47 16.56 6.40
N LYS A 79 -7.75 15.53 7.21
CA LYS A 79 -6.93 14.30 7.23
C LYS A 79 -6.81 13.68 5.85
N PHE A 80 -7.92 13.61 5.11
CA PHE A 80 -7.95 13.10 3.75
C PHE A 80 -7.19 13.98 2.75
N LYS A 81 -7.19 15.31 2.93
CA LYS A 81 -6.38 16.23 2.13
C LYS A 81 -4.88 15.94 2.34
N TYR A 82 -4.43 15.85 3.59
CA TYR A 82 -3.02 15.57 3.89
C TYR A 82 -2.56 14.20 3.41
N SER A 83 -3.37 13.15 3.61
CA SER A 83 -3.04 11.83 3.06
C SER A 83 -3.05 11.83 1.53
N SER A 84 -3.88 12.65 0.89
CA SER A 84 -3.87 12.82 -0.56
C SER A 84 -2.61 13.52 -1.08
N ILE A 85 -2.05 14.48 -0.34
CA ILE A 85 -0.76 15.11 -0.66
C ILE A 85 0.35 14.06 -0.57
N LEU A 86 0.41 13.30 0.53
CA LEU A 86 1.36 12.20 0.68
C LEU A 86 1.24 11.18 -0.46
N ARG A 87 0.01 10.80 -0.82
CA ARG A 87 -0.24 9.88 -1.92
C ARG A 87 0.24 10.42 -3.28
N ALA A 88 0.19 11.73 -3.48
CA ALA A 88 0.64 12.36 -4.73
C ALA A 88 2.17 12.28 -4.92
N THR A 89 2.94 12.01 -3.87
CA THR A 89 4.39 11.79 -3.98
C THR A 89 4.75 10.36 -4.40
N LEU A 90 3.77 9.48 -4.56
CA LEU A 90 3.96 8.06 -4.85
C LEU A 90 3.74 7.77 -6.34
N SER A 91 4.64 6.98 -6.92
CA SER A 91 4.52 6.44 -8.26
C SER A 91 3.46 5.34 -8.35
N ALA A 92 3.02 5.03 -9.57
CA ALA A 92 2.07 3.94 -9.82
C ALA A 92 2.60 2.58 -9.33
N TYR A 93 3.91 2.32 -9.49
CA TYR A 93 4.53 1.08 -9.01
C TYR A 93 4.62 1.02 -7.49
N GLU A 94 4.80 2.15 -6.80
CA GLU A 94 4.76 2.19 -5.34
C GLU A 94 3.35 1.88 -4.82
N LEU A 95 2.32 2.48 -5.41
CA LEU A 95 0.92 2.21 -5.03
C LEU A 95 0.55 0.73 -5.21
N GLU A 96 0.99 0.12 -6.30
CA GLU A 96 0.80 -1.32 -6.54
C GLU A 96 1.52 -2.18 -5.49
N MET A 97 2.76 -1.84 -5.15
CA MET A 97 3.51 -2.57 -4.12
C MET A 97 2.91 -2.36 -2.72
N ILE A 98 2.39 -1.17 -2.41
CA ILE A 98 1.63 -0.86 -1.19
C ILE A 98 0.34 -1.67 -1.12
N PHE A 99 -0.39 -1.82 -2.24
CA PHE A 99 -1.58 -2.66 -2.34
C PHE A 99 -1.29 -4.09 -1.90
N HIS A 100 -0.20 -4.70 -2.39
CA HIS A 100 0.19 -6.04 -1.96
C HIS A 100 0.67 -6.06 -0.51
N ASN A 101 1.38 -5.03 -0.06
CA ASN A 101 1.83 -4.93 1.34
C ASN A 101 0.67 -4.89 2.33
N GLY A 102 -0.42 -4.19 2.03
CA GLY A 102 -1.60 -4.17 2.90
C GLY A 102 -2.31 -5.54 2.97
N LEU A 103 -2.14 -6.41 1.97
CA LEU A 103 -2.67 -7.78 2.00
C LEU A 103 -1.72 -8.80 2.65
N HIS A 104 -0.48 -8.40 2.93
CA HIS A 104 0.53 -9.24 3.57
C HIS A 104 0.25 -9.42 5.07
N SER A 105 0.71 -10.52 5.65
CA SER A 105 0.49 -10.91 7.05
C SER A 105 0.63 -9.76 8.05
N HIS A 106 1.74 -9.02 7.99
CA HIS A 106 2.04 -7.90 8.90
C HIS A 106 1.36 -6.58 8.51
N GLY A 107 1.02 -6.39 7.23
CA GLY A 107 0.34 -5.19 6.76
C GLY A 107 -1.18 -5.23 6.96
N SER A 108 -1.75 -6.42 7.05
CA SER A 108 -3.19 -6.64 7.08
C SER A 108 -3.87 -6.11 8.35
N SER A 109 -3.20 -6.14 9.50
CA SER A 109 -3.76 -5.71 10.79
C SER A 109 -3.73 -4.19 11.00
N HIS A 110 -2.66 -3.51 10.56
CA HIS A 110 -2.46 -2.08 10.88
C HIS A 110 -2.38 -1.17 9.67
N PHE A 111 -1.76 -1.63 8.58
CA PHE A 111 -1.52 -0.76 7.43
C PHE A 111 -2.74 -0.72 6.50
N LYS A 112 -3.33 -1.88 6.20
CA LYS A 112 -4.53 -1.98 5.38
C LYS A 112 -5.68 -1.09 5.86
N PRO A 113 -6.07 -1.08 7.16
CA PRO A 113 -7.15 -0.20 7.62
C PRO A 113 -6.86 1.29 7.38
N LEU A 114 -5.59 1.72 7.45
CA LEU A 114 -5.21 3.09 7.09
C LEU A 114 -5.36 3.34 5.59
N LEU A 115 -4.94 2.39 4.74
CA LEU A 115 -5.16 2.48 3.29
C LEU A 115 -6.64 2.59 2.94
N GLU A 116 -7.50 1.85 3.65
CA GLU A 116 -8.95 1.91 3.51
C GLU A 116 -9.51 3.25 3.97
N TYR A 117 -9.23 3.66 5.21
CA TYR A 117 -9.71 4.92 5.80
C TYR A 117 -9.36 6.14 4.95
N PHE A 118 -8.17 6.17 4.35
CA PHE A 118 -7.72 7.28 3.52
C PHE A 118 -8.08 7.18 2.04
N SER A 119 -8.82 6.15 1.61
CA SER A 119 -9.06 5.88 0.18
C SER A 119 -7.76 5.91 -0.63
N PHE A 120 -6.71 5.32 -0.05
CA PHE A 120 -5.32 5.51 -0.49
C PHE A 120 -5.03 4.82 -1.83
N LEU A 121 -5.92 3.94 -2.29
CA LEU A 121 -5.77 3.17 -3.52
C LEU A 121 -6.65 3.70 -4.67
N LYS A 122 -7.34 4.83 -4.49
CA LYS A 122 -8.30 5.38 -5.47
C LYS A 122 -7.74 5.68 -6.86
N ASN A 123 -6.45 6.02 -6.96
CA ASN A 123 -5.76 6.37 -8.21
C ASN A 123 -4.78 5.26 -8.67
N MET A 124 -4.92 4.04 -8.16
CA MET A 124 -4.06 2.93 -8.53
C MET A 124 -4.30 2.53 -10.00
N ASP A 125 -3.21 2.28 -10.73
CA ASP A 125 -3.28 1.77 -12.10
C ASP A 125 -3.64 0.28 -12.08
N LYS A 126 -4.92 -0.03 -12.35
CA LYS A 126 -5.44 -1.40 -12.36
C LYS A 126 -4.80 -2.30 -13.41
N SER A 127 -4.08 -1.74 -14.39
CA SER A 127 -3.33 -2.53 -15.38
C SER A 127 -2.06 -3.16 -14.80
N LEU A 128 -1.59 -2.66 -13.65
CA LEU A 128 -0.44 -3.21 -12.94
C LEU A 128 -0.80 -4.44 -12.08
N LEU A 129 -2.07 -4.60 -11.72
CA LEU A 129 -2.56 -5.74 -10.95
C LEU A 129 -2.44 -7.05 -11.74
N PHE A 130 -1.88 -8.08 -11.10
CA PHE A 130 -1.83 -9.43 -11.68
C PHE A 130 -3.22 -10.08 -11.74
N ASN A 131 -4.06 -9.78 -10.75
CA ASN A 131 -5.45 -10.22 -10.72
C ASN A 131 -6.35 -9.18 -10.04
N GLN A 132 -7.26 -8.56 -10.80
CA GLN A 132 -8.18 -7.55 -10.27
C GLN A 132 -9.12 -8.08 -9.18
N ASN A 133 -9.38 -9.39 -9.11
CA ASN A 133 -10.16 -9.96 -8.00
C ASN A 133 -9.48 -9.77 -6.63
N GLN A 134 -8.17 -9.52 -6.58
CA GLN A 134 -7.50 -9.19 -5.32
C GLN A 134 -8.05 -7.91 -4.69
N MET A 135 -8.62 -7.00 -5.48
CA MET A 135 -9.27 -5.78 -4.96
C MET A 135 -10.40 -6.08 -3.99
N LYS A 136 -11.10 -7.22 -4.13
CA LYS A 136 -12.15 -7.69 -3.21
C LYS A 136 -11.62 -8.00 -1.80
N SER A 137 -10.30 -8.07 -1.64
CA SER A 137 -9.66 -8.22 -0.32
C SER A 137 -9.58 -6.91 0.46
N TYR A 138 -10.00 -5.78 -0.13
CA TYR A 138 -10.14 -4.48 0.52
C TYR A 138 -11.61 -4.07 0.55
N HIS A 139 -11.98 -3.23 1.51
CA HIS A 139 -13.26 -2.53 1.46
C HIS A 139 -13.29 -1.49 0.33
N ASP A 140 -14.45 -1.28 -0.29
CA ASP A 140 -14.62 -0.37 -1.43
C ASP A 140 -14.13 1.06 -1.15
N VAL A 141 -14.21 1.51 0.11
CA VAL A 141 -13.72 2.82 0.56
C VAL A 141 -12.24 3.04 0.23
N ALA A 142 -11.42 1.98 0.15
CA ALA A 142 -10.01 2.06 -0.21
C ALA A 142 -9.77 2.66 -1.61
N PHE A 143 -10.73 2.44 -2.52
CA PHE A 143 -10.69 2.88 -3.91
C PHE A 143 -11.64 4.05 -4.19
N ALA A 144 -12.33 4.57 -3.17
CA ALA A 144 -13.41 5.52 -3.35
C ALA A 144 -12.94 6.85 -3.98
N PRO A 145 -13.63 7.36 -5.02
CA PRO A 145 -13.44 8.73 -5.48
C PRO A 145 -13.93 9.71 -4.40
N SER A 146 -13.45 10.96 -4.46
CA SER A 146 -13.76 11.97 -3.45
C SER A 146 -15.27 12.20 -3.25
N SER A 147 -16.08 12.07 -4.31
CA SER A 147 -17.54 12.24 -4.29
C SER A 147 -18.29 11.15 -3.53
N GLN A 148 -17.75 9.92 -3.49
CA GLN A 148 -18.41 8.77 -2.85
C GLN A 148 -17.78 8.43 -1.50
N ARG A 149 -16.59 8.97 -1.21
CA ARG A 149 -15.82 8.65 -0.01
C ARG A 149 -16.58 8.87 1.28
N GLU A 150 -17.34 9.96 1.41
CA GLU A 150 -18.01 10.27 2.67
C GLU A 150 -18.99 9.17 3.08
N ASN A 151 -19.83 8.71 2.15
CA ASN A 151 -20.80 7.65 2.40
C ASN A 151 -20.11 6.32 2.69
N LEU A 152 -19.14 5.93 1.84
CA LEU A 152 -18.40 4.68 2.01
C LEU A 152 -17.57 4.65 3.30
N LEU A 153 -17.04 5.80 3.74
CA LEU A 153 -16.32 5.91 5.00
C LEU A 153 -17.25 5.77 6.20
N LYS A 154 -18.46 6.35 6.16
CA LYS A 154 -19.46 6.16 7.21
C LYS A 154 -19.77 4.66 7.38
N ASP A 155 -20.05 3.96 6.28
CA ASP A 155 -20.31 2.53 6.29
C ASP A 155 -19.12 1.72 6.80
N TRP A 156 -17.91 2.09 6.37
CA TRP A 156 -16.68 1.43 6.82
C TRP A 156 -16.45 1.59 8.32
N LYS A 157 -16.70 2.78 8.88
CA LYS A 157 -16.54 3.04 10.33
C LYS A 157 -17.51 2.21 11.17
N VAL A 158 -18.74 2.04 10.70
CA VAL A 158 -19.74 1.18 11.36
C VAL A 158 -19.25 -0.28 11.40
N LYS A 159 -18.63 -0.76 10.32
CA LYS A 159 -18.08 -2.12 10.23
C LYS A 159 -16.75 -2.30 10.99
N ASN A 160 -16.03 -1.22 11.29
CA ASN A 160 -14.71 -1.23 11.91
C ASN A 160 -14.63 -0.30 13.14
N PRO A 161 -15.44 -0.56 14.20
CA PRO A 161 -15.55 0.35 15.34
C PRO A 161 -14.23 0.50 16.12
N ASN A 162 -13.45 -0.57 16.26
CA ASN A 162 -12.16 -0.56 16.97
C ASN A 162 -11.10 0.30 16.27
N TYR A 163 -11.26 0.60 14.97
CA TYR A 163 -10.34 1.50 14.25
C TYR A 163 -10.74 2.98 14.32
N CYS A 164 -11.90 3.25 14.92
CA CYS A 164 -12.43 4.58 15.13
C CYS A 164 -12.05 5.17 16.49
N ASN A 165 -11.56 4.35 17.43
CA ASN A 165 -11.16 4.78 18.75
C ASN A 165 -9.69 5.26 18.74
N PRO A 166 -9.37 6.47 19.26
CA PRO A 166 -8.00 7.01 19.26
C PRO A 166 -6.96 6.14 19.99
N ASN A 167 -7.42 5.29 20.91
CA ASN A 167 -6.56 4.54 21.84
C ASN A 167 -6.20 3.12 21.39
N ASP A 168 -6.77 2.61 20.30
CA ASP A 168 -6.66 1.19 19.91
C ASP A 168 -5.44 0.87 19.02
N THR A 169 -4.36 1.64 19.12
CA THR A 169 -3.13 1.37 18.35
C THR A 169 -1.87 1.46 19.21
N ASN A 170 -1.81 0.65 20.27
CA ASN A 170 -0.55 0.24 20.90
C ASN A 170 -0.03 -1.02 20.20
#